data_AF-A0A0C9UYN5-F1
#
_entry.id   AF-A0A0C9UYN5-F1
#
_cell.length_a   1.000
_cell.length_b   1.000
_cell.length_c   1.000
_cell.angle_alpha   90.00
_cell.angle_beta   90.00
_cell.angle_gamma   90.00
#
_symmetry.space_group_name_H-M   'P 1'
#
loop_
_entity.id
_entity.type
_entity.pdbx_description
1 polymer ?
#
loop_
_entity_poly.entity_id
_entity_poly.type
_entity_poly.pdbx_seq_one_letter_code
_entity_poly.pdbx_strand_id
1 'polypeptide(L)' 'LEQRYIFHTFVQAVEQNLPLYIFIDSKAGCGKTFLMEAIVNYVYCQGKIAIVTATSAFTALLYPGGRTAHSAFKV' A
#
# COMPACT_ATOMS: atom_id res chain seq x y z
N LEU A 1 1.06 12.46 12.85
CA LEU A 1 -0.41 12.61 12.76
C LEU A 1 -0.91 12.22 11.37
N GLU A 2 -0.30 12.72 10.29
CA GLU A 2 -0.76 12.47 8.91
C GLU A 2 -0.78 10.99 8.51
N GLN A 3 0.29 10.22 8.77
CA GLN A 3 0.31 8.78 8.45
C GLN A 3 -0.81 8.00 9.13
N ARG A 4 -1.07 8.28 10.42
CA ARG A 4 -2.15 7.67 11.19
C ARG A 4 -3.52 8.02 10.59
N TYR A 5 -3.71 9.27 10.18
CA TYR A 5 -4.94 9.69 9.52
C TYR A 5 -5.15 8.94 8.21
N ILE A 6 -4.13 8.87 7.34
CA ILE A 6 -4.20 8.11 6.08
C ILE A 6 -4.51 6.64 6.32
N PHE A 7 -3.84 6.02 7.30
CA PHE A 7 -4.08 4.62 7.66
C PHE A 7 -5.53 4.40 8.14
N HIS A 8 -6.07 5.26 9.00
CA HIS A 8 -7.46 5.15 9.44
C HIS A 8 -8.46 5.36 8.31
N THR A 9 -8.22 6.30 7.39
CA THR A 9 -9.05 6.48 6.20
C THR A 9 -9.07 5.21 5.34
N PHE A 10 -7.92 4.56 5.17
CA PHE A 10 -7.83 3.28 4.47
C PHE A 10 -8.60 2.17 5.19
N VAL A 11 -8.39 2.02 6.50
CA VAL A 11 -9.07 1.01 7.34
C VAL A 11 -10.59 1.18 7.22
N GLN A 12 -11.09 2.41 7.38
CA GLN A 12 -12.53 2.69 7.29
C GLN A 12 -13.09 2.32 5.91
N ALA A 13 -12.38 2.65 4.82
CA ALA A 13 -12.82 2.28 3.47
C ALA A 13 -12.88 0.76 3.28
N VAL A 14 -11.88 0.02 3.79
CA VAL A 14 -11.84 -1.45 3.74
C VAL A 14 -12.96 -2.09 4.56
N GLU A 15 -13.26 -1.56 5.73
CA GLU A 15 -14.34 -2.06 6.61
C GLU A 15 -15.73 -1.77 6.02
N GLN A 16 -15.92 -0.61 5.42
CA GLN A 16 -17.18 -0.19 4.82
C GLN A 16 -17.35 -0.67 3.36
N ASN A 17 -16.37 -1.38 2.82
CA ASN A 17 -16.29 -1.79 1.40
C ASN A 17 -16.52 -0.61 0.43
N LEU A 18 -15.95 0.55 0.75
CA LEU A 18 -16.03 1.75 -0.07
C LEU A 18 -14.84 1.82 -1.04
N PRO A 19 -15.03 2.33 -2.26
CA PRO A 19 -13.93 2.63 -3.15
C PRO A 19 -13.06 3.75 -2.56
N LEU A 20 -11.73 3.58 -2.64
CA LEU A 20 -10.77 4.58 -2.17
C LEU A 20 -9.61 4.68 -3.17
N TYR A 21 -9.36 5.90 -3.65
CA TYR A 21 -8.20 6.24 -4.47
C TYR A 21 -7.40 7.31 -3.74
N ILE A 22 -6.15 7.01 -3.41
CA ILE A 22 -5.27 7.92 -2.67
C ILE A 22 -3.92 8.04 -3.35
N PHE A 23 -3.39 9.25 -3.37
CA PHE A 23 -2.02 9.55 -3.75
C PHE A 23 -1.30 10.14 -2.53
N ILE A 24 -0.20 9.52 -2.12
CA ILE A 24 0.56 9.93 -0.93
C ILE A 24 1.91 10.47 -1.39
N ASP A 25 2.00 11.79 -1.45
CA ASP A 25 3.27 12.48 -1.66
C ASP A 25 3.86 12.95 -0.34
N SER A 26 5.18 12.88 -0.21
CA SER A 26 5.91 13.46 0.91
C SER A 26 7.41 13.52 0.59
N LYS A 27 8.20 14.11 1.46
CA LYS A 27 9.67 14.12 1.30
C LYS A 27 10.28 12.74 1.60
N ALA A 28 11.55 12.56 1.25
CA ALA A 28 12.32 11.41 1.71
C ALA A 28 12.37 11.40 3.26
N GLY A 29 12.34 10.21 3.87
CA GLY A 29 12.36 10.07 5.34
C GLY A 29 11.00 10.21 6.03
N CYS A 30 9.92 10.58 5.33
CA CYS A 30 8.57 10.68 5.92
C CYS A 30 7.84 9.34 6.09
N GLY A 31 8.56 8.21 6.11
CA GLY A 31 8.01 6.88 6.40
C GLY A 31 6.93 6.36 5.43
N LYS A 32 6.93 6.76 4.15
CA LYS A 32 5.99 6.23 3.15
C LYS A 32 6.01 4.71 3.04
N THR A 33 7.20 4.12 3.06
CA THR A 33 7.39 2.66 3.04
C THR A 33 6.72 2.00 4.24
N PHE A 34 6.91 2.55 5.44
CA PHE A 34 6.27 2.05 6.66
C PHE A 34 4.73 2.11 6.56
N LEU A 35 4.19 3.23 6.06
CA LEU A 35 2.75 3.37 5.87
C LEU A 35 2.20 2.35 4.85
N MET A 36 2.89 2.14 3.72
CA MET A 36 2.51 1.13 2.73
C MET A 36 2.56 -0.28 3.31
N GLU A 37 3.60 -0.60 4.06
CA GLU A 37 3.74 -1.90 4.72
C GLU A 37 2.60 -2.15 5.72
N ALA A 38 2.26 -1.15 6.54
CA ALA A 38 1.13 -1.24 7.46
C ALA A 38 -0.21 -1.48 6.72
N ILE A 39 -0.44 -0.79 5.62
CA ILE A 39 -1.63 -0.96 4.77
C ILE A 39 -1.70 -2.39 4.21
N VAL A 40 -0.61 -2.89 3.64
CA VAL A 40 -0.54 -4.23 3.04
C VAL A 40 -0.76 -5.31 4.10
N ASN A 41 -0.08 -5.20 5.24
CA ASN A 41 -0.23 -6.14 6.35
C ASN A 41 -1.65 -6.13 6.91
N TYR A 42 -2.29 -4.96 7.01
CA TYR A 42 -3.69 -4.86 7.42
C TYR A 42 -4.62 -5.65 6.49
N VAL A 43 -4.45 -5.51 5.17
CA VAL A 43 -5.25 -6.26 4.17
C VAL A 43 -5.06 -7.77 4.33
N TYR A 44 -3.82 -8.23 4.50
CA TYR A 44 -3.54 -9.66 4.71
C TYR A 44 -4.12 -10.19 6.03
N CYS A 45 -4.02 -9.44 7.12
CA CYS A 45 -4.62 -9.82 8.41
C CYS A 45 -6.15 -9.96 8.33
N GLN A 46 -6.80 -9.21 7.43
CA GLN A 46 -8.24 -9.32 7.17
C GLN A 46 -8.61 -10.47 6.21
N GLY A 47 -7.64 -11.29 5.79
CA GLY A 47 -7.85 -12.37 4.83
C GLY A 47 -8.19 -11.88 3.41
N LYS A 48 -7.94 -10.60 3.12
CA LYS A 48 -8.21 -9.98 1.82
C LYS A 48 -6.98 -10.05 0.92
N ILE A 49 -7.18 -9.86 -0.39
CA ILE A 49 -6.11 -9.89 -1.39
C ILE A 49 -5.56 -8.48 -1.60
N ALA A 50 -4.27 -8.28 -1.38
CA ALA A 50 -3.53 -7.08 -1.77
C ALA A 50 -2.70 -7.35 -3.04
N ILE A 51 -2.89 -6.53 -4.08
CA ILE A 51 -2.03 -6.52 -5.27
C ILE A 51 -1.04 -5.36 -5.11
N VAL A 52 0.21 -5.67 -4.76
CA VAL A 52 1.23 -4.65 -4.50
C VAL A 52 2.15 -4.54 -5.71
N THR A 53 2.22 -3.34 -6.28
CA THR A 53 3.09 -3.05 -7.41
C THR A 53 4.03 -1.89 -7.11
N ALA A 54 5.28 -2.00 -7.57
CA ALA A 54 6.27 -0.93 -7.45
C ALA A 54 6.91 -0.61 -8.81
N THR A 55 7.51 0.56 -8.94
CA THR A 55 8.25 0.95 -10.15
C THR A 55 9.61 0.28 -10.24
N SER A 56 10.31 0.09 -9.11
CA SER A 56 11.61 -0.58 -9.04
C SER A 56 11.48 -2.00 -8.48
N ALA A 57 12.36 -2.90 -8.93
CA ALA A 57 12.42 -4.27 -8.41
C ALA A 57 12.76 -4.30 -6.92
N PHE A 58 13.65 -3.41 -6.46
CA PHE A 58 14.03 -3.32 -5.05
C PHE A 58 12.83 -2.95 -4.16
N THR A 59 12.02 -1.98 -4.58
CA THR A 59 10.81 -1.61 -3.83
C THR A 59 9.77 -2.71 -3.86
N ALA A 60 9.65 -3.47 -4.95
CA ALA A 60 8.73 -4.62 -5.02
C ALA A 60 9.09 -5.71 -4.00
N LEU A 61 10.39 -5.97 -3.79
CA LEU A 61 10.88 -6.98 -2.84
C LEU A 61 10.57 -6.66 -1.38
N LEU A 62 10.27 -5.40 -1.04
CA LEU A 62 9.92 -5.01 0.33
C LEU A 62 8.54 -5.51 0.76
N TYR A 63 7.69 -5.93 -0.17
CA TYR A 63 6.32 -6.33 0.12
C TYR A 63 6.11 -7.80 -0.23
N PRO A 64 5.45 -8.59 0.64
CA PRO A 64 5.11 -9.98 0.32
C PRO A 64 4.31 -10.07 -1.00
N GLY A 65 4.79 -10.87 -1.94
CA GLY A 65 4.15 -11.00 -3.26
C GLY A 65 4.23 -9.76 -4.16
N GLY A 66 5.01 -8.74 -3.77
CA GLY A 66 5.19 -7.52 -4.54
C GLY A 66 5.82 -7.78 -5.91
N ARG A 67 5.35 -7.03 -6.92
CA ARG A 67 5.81 -7.14 -8.31
C ARG A 67 6.16 -5.77 -8.88
N THR A 68 7.00 -5.73 -9.91
CA THR A 68 7.17 -4.48 -10.66
C THR A 68 5.91 -4.21 -11.49
N ALA A 69 5.54 -2.95 -11.69
CA ALA A 69 4.39 -2.57 -12.52
C ALA A 69 4.48 -3.21 -13.92
N HIS A 70 5.68 -3.20 -14.53
CA HIS A 70 5.98 -3.88 -15.79
C HIS A 70 5.60 -5.37 -15.75
N SER A 71 6.02 -6.10 -14.72
CA SER A 71 5.69 -7.54 -14.59
C SER A 71 4.22 -7.81 -14.22
N ALA A 72 3.60 -6.95 -13.42
CA ALA A 72 2.24 -7.12 -12.94
C ALA A 72 1.21 -6.83 -14.03
N PHE A 73 1.44 -5.76 -14.80
CA PHE A 73 0.49 -5.26 -15.81
C PHE A 73 0.91 -5.61 -17.25
N LYS A 74 2.09 -6.18 -17.46
CA LYS A 74 2.66 -6.50 -18.79
C LYS A 74 2.73 -5.26 -19.70
N VAL A 75 3.28 -4.19 -19.14
CA VAL A 75 3.45 -2.86 -19.77
C VAL A 75 4.90 -2.53 -19.99
#